data_AF-A0A0N4XSD9-F1
#
_entry.id   AF-A0A0N4XSD9-F1
#
_cell.length_a   1.000
_cell.length_b   1.000
_cell.length_c   1.000
_cell.angle_alpha   90.00
_cell.angle_beta   90.00
_cell.angle_gamma   90.00
#
_symmetry.space_group_name_H-M   'P 1'
#
loop_
_entity.id
_entity.type
_entity.pdbx_description
1 polymer ?
#
loop_
_entity_poly.entity_id
_entity_poly.type
_entity_poly.pdbx_seq_one_letter_code
_entity_poly.pdbx_strand_id
1 'polypeptide(L)'
;MAALQKMRVLVVGAGGLGCELLKNLALSGFQNIDVIDMDTIDVSNLNRQFLFRMSDVGKSKAEVAAAFVRCRVSGCNVTALCDLVLMENGEVDTSTVIPLIDGGTEGFKGNARVIYPKLSACIDCTLNLFPPQVAACFSFSHVF
;
A
#
# COMPACT_ATOMS: atom_id res chain seq x y z
N MET A 1 18.59 16.25 -0.61
CA MET A 1 17.91 15.17 0.15
C MET A 1 17.05 15.67 1.31
N ALA A 2 17.38 16.79 1.97
CA ALA A 2 16.62 17.31 3.13
C ALA A 2 15.11 17.52 2.90
N ALA A 3 14.67 17.83 1.67
CA ALA A 3 13.25 17.96 1.36
C ALA A 3 12.50 16.62 1.51
N LEU A 4 13.03 15.53 0.93
CA LEU A 4 12.41 14.20 0.98
C LEU A 4 12.33 13.63 2.41
N GLN A 5 13.33 13.94 3.23
CA GLN A 5 13.38 13.52 4.63
C GLN A 5 12.31 14.19 5.50
N LYS A 6 11.80 15.36 5.09
CA LYS A 6 10.71 16.06 5.79
C LYS A 6 9.32 15.70 5.25
N MET A 7 9.24 15.12 4.05
CA MET A 7 7.98 14.69 3.46
C MET A 7 7.42 13.50 4.23
N ARG A 8 6.08 13.44 4.30
CA ARG A 8 5.34 12.31 4.85
C ARG A 8 4.53 11.67 3.74
N VAL A 9 4.66 10.36 3.58
CA VAL A 9 4.00 9.59 2.51
C VAL A 9 3.16 8.49 3.14
N LEU A 10 1.92 8.35 2.67
CA LEU A 10 1.04 7.25 3.03
C LEU A 10 1.06 6.21 1.90
N VAL A 11 1.33 4.95 2.26
CA VAL A 11 1.23 3.79 1.37
C VAL A 11 0.01 2.97 1.82
N VAL A 12 -0.96 2.80 0.92
CA VAL A 12 -2.15 1.98 1.17
C VAL A 12 -1.95 0.63 0.49
N GLY A 13 -1.91 -0.43 1.30
CA GLY A 13 -1.57 -1.79 0.91
C GLY A 13 -0.09 -2.10 1.12
N ALA A 14 0.17 -3.20 1.82
CA ALA A 14 1.48 -3.83 2.05
C ALA A 14 1.64 -5.16 1.28
N GLY A 15 0.78 -5.41 0.27
CA GLY A 15 0.88 -6.53 -0.66
C GLY A 15 2.07 -6.43 -1.63
N GLY A 16 2.03 -7.13 -2.77
CA GLY A 16 3.18 -7.20 -3.71
C GLY A 16 3.71 -5.82 -4.15
N LEU A 17 2.81 -4.96 -4.66
CA LEU A 17 3.14 -3.57 -5.01
C LEU A 17 3.57 -2.75 -3.79
N GLY A 18 2.87 -2.89 -2.66
CA GLY A 18 3.18 -2.21 -1.41
C GLY A 18 4.59 -2.50 -0.91
N CYS A 19 5.00 -3.77 -0.92
CA CYS A 19 6.34 -4.22 -0.56
C CYS A 19 7.43 -3.54 -1.42
N GLU A 20 7.23 -3.53 -2.74
CA GLU A 20 8.15 -2.90 -3.69
C GLU A 20 8.19 -1.38 -3.51
N LEU A 21 7.05 -0.73 -3.30
CA LEU A 21 6.95 0.70 -3.06
C LEU A 21 7.65 1.12 -1.77
N LEU A 22 7.42 0.40 -0.66
CA LEU A 22 8.08 0.67 0.61
C LEU A 22 9.61 0.60 0.49
N LYS A 23 10.12 -0.43 -0.18
CA LYS A 23 11.55 -0.58 -0.49
C LYS A 23 12.05 0.61 -1.31
N ASN A 24 11.36 0.95 -2.39
CA ASN A 24 11.77 2.04 -3.28
C ASN A 24 11.75 3.40 -2.58
N LEU A 25 10.71 3.72 -1.80
CA LEU A 25 10.59 4.98 -1.07
C LEU A 25 11.70 5.10 -0.01
N ALA A 26 11.91 4.06 0.79
CA ALA A 26 12.95 4.05 1.81
C ALA A 26 14.34 4.24 1.20
N LEU A 27 14.67 3.52 0.12
CA LEU A 27 15.96 3.63 -0.57
C LEU A 27 16.12 4.93 -1.35
N SER A 28 15.03 5.62 -1.69
CA SER A 28 15.06 6.94 -2.34
C SER A 28 15.26 8.10 -1.36
N GLY A 29 15.31 7.82 -0.04
CA GLY A 29 15.59 8.80 1.00
C GLY A 29 14.36 9.39 1.68
N PHE A 30 13.17 8.80 1.50
CA PHE A 30 12.02 9.12 2.34
C PHE A 30 12.21 8.52 3.73
N GLN A 31 11.95 9.34 4.75
CA GLN A 31 12.12 8.94 6.14
C GLN A 31 10.82 8.82 6.90
N ASN A 32 9.72 9.46 6.48
CA ASN A 32 8.45 9.39 7.18
C ASN A 32 7.42 8.72 6.27
N ILE A 33 7.21 7.42 6.48
CA ILE A 33 6.30 6.62 5.68
C ILE A 33 5.26 6.00 6.62
N ASP A 34 3.98 6.19 6.34
CA ASP A 34 2.93 5.44 6.98
C ASP A 34 2.46 4.34 6.01
N VAL A 35 2.25 3.13 6.51
CA VAL A 35 1.71 2.01 5.73
C VAL A 35 0.42 1.52 6.37
N ILE A 36 -0.62 1.33 5.55
CA ILE A 36 -1.88 0.74 5.98
C ILE A 36 -2.10 -0.57 5.23
N ASP A 37 -2.44 -1.63 5.95
CA ASP A 37 -2.92 -2.89 5.36
C ASP A 37 -3.79 -3.60 6.42
N MET A 38 -4.98 -4.02 6.04
CA MET A 38 -5.94 -4.68 6.94
C MET A 38 -5.84 -6.21 6.91
N ASP A 39 -4.99 -6.77 6.04
CA ASP A 39 -4.81 -8.21 5.94
C ASP A 39 -3.72 -8.73 6.89
N THR A 40 -3.81 -10.03 7.16
CA THR A 40 -2.72 -10.82 7.75
C THR A 40 -1.92 -11.54 6.67
N ILE A 41 -0.70 -11.95 7.02
CA ILE A 41 0.22 -12.65 6.12
C ILE A 41 -0.25 -14.10 5.94
N ASP A 42 -0.46 -14.49 4.69
CA ASP A 42 -0.74 -15.88 4.30
C ASP A 42 0.45 -16.53 3.57
N VAL A 43 0.55 -17.86 3.59
CA VAL A 43 1.62 -18.62 2.91
C VAL A 43 1.66 -18.30 1.41
N SER A 44 0.49 -18.15 0.77
CA SER A 44 0.36 -17.80 -0.65
C SER A 44 0.94 -16.43 -0.99
N ASN A 45 1.22 -15.57 0.00
CA ASN A 45 1.77 -14.23 -0.19
C ASN A 45 3.30 -14.26 -0.38
N LEU A 46 3.97 -15.27 0.18
CA LEU A 46 5.43 -15.35 0.26
C LEU A 46 6.12 -15.49 -1.10
N ASN A 47 5.39 -15.90 -2.15
CA ASN A 47 5.93 -16.01 -3.51
C ASN A 47 6.22 -14.64 -4.17
N ARG A 48 5.62 -13.56 -3.68
CA ARG A 48 5.69 -12.22 -4.31
C ARG A 48 5.83 -11.06 -3.33
N GLN A 49 5.68 -11.30 -2.04
CA GLN A 49 5.74 -10.27 -0.99
C GLN A 49 6.99 -10.49 -0.13
N PHE A 50 8.14 -10.06 -0.68
CA PHE A 50 9.47 -10.38 -0.16
C PHE A 50 9.81 -9.76 1.21
N LEU A 51 8.96 -8.87 1.74
CA LEU A 51 9.11 -8.34 3.10
C LEU A 51 8.73 -9.36 4.18
N PHE A 52 8.02 -10.43 3.81
CA PHE A 52 7.48 -11.41 4.75
C PHE A 52 8.27 -12.72 4.73
N ARG A 53 8.30 -13.43 5.86
CA ARG A 53 8.90 -14.76 5.99
C ARG A 53 7.87 -15.77 6.47
N MET A 54 8.21 -17.05 6.36
CA MET A 54 7.36 -18.14 6.87
C MET A 54 7.04 -17.98 8.37
N SER A 55 7.98 -17.42 9.15
CA SER A 55 7.80 -17.11 10.56
C SER A 55 6.81 -15.97 10.85
N ASP A 56 6.34 -15.28 9.81
CA ASP A 56 5.45 -14.12 9.93
C ASP A 56 4.01 -14.44 9.53
N VAL A 57 3.74 -15.66 9.06
CA VAL A 57 2.39 -16.11 8.72
C VAL A 57 1.45 -15.93 9.91
N GLY A 58 0.28 -15.35 9.66
CA GLY A 58 -0.73 -15.00 10.66
C GLY A 58 -0.55 -13.64 11.34
N LYS A 59 0.58 -12.95 11.14
CA LYS A 59 0.81 -11.59 11.67
C LYS A 59 0.24 -10.53 10.72
N SER A 60 0.05 -9.31 11.20
CA SER A 60 -0.34 -8.15 10.38
C SER A 60 0.71 -7.85 9.30
N LYS A 61 0.26 -7.68 8.04
CA LYS A 61 1.16 -7.27 6.95
C LYS A 61 1.78 -5.91 7.21
N ALA A 62 0.96 -4.94 7.65
CA ALA A 62 1.42 -3.57 7.90
C ALA A 62 2.53 -3.54 8.96
N GLU A 63 2.33 -4.24 10.08
CA GLU A 63 3.30 -4.26 11.19
C GLU A 63 4.63 -4.90 10.79
N VAL A 64 4.57 -6.08 10.15
CA VAL A 64 5.77 -6.81 9.73
C VAL A 64 6.51 -6.05 8.63
N ALA A 65 5.79 -5.45 7.67
CA ALA A 65 6.41 -4.65 6.61
C ALA A 65 7.14 -3.43 7.18
N ALA A 66 6.49 -2.69 8.09
CA ALA A 66 7.10 -1.54 8.74
C ALA A 66 8.33 -1.93 9.57
N ALA A 67 8.24 -3.01 10.35
CA ALA A 67 9.35 -3.52 11.14
C ALA A 67 10.54 -3.94 10.27
N PHE A 68 10.27 -4.64 9.17
CA PHE A 68 11.30 -5.09 8.23
C PHE A 68 12.06 -3.91 7.63
N VAL A 69 11.34 -2.89 7.13
CA VAL A 69 11.96 -1.72 6.48
C VAL A 69 12.78 -0.90 7.48
N ARG A 70 12.26 -0.65 8.70
CA ARG A 70 13.01 0.03 9.77
C ARG A 70 14.31 -0.70 10.13
N CYS A 71 14.27 -2.03 10.16
CA CYS A 71 15.44 -2.86 10.42
C CYS A 71 16.47 -2.78 9.28
N ARG A 72 16.02 -2.68 8.02
CA ARG A 72 16.89 -2.73 6.84
C ARG A 72 17.47 -1.38 6.44
N VAL A 73 16.74 -0.28 6.63
CA VAL A 73 17.12 1.07 6.20
C VAL A 73 17.22 1.99 7.42
N SER A 74 18.46 2.24 7.86
CA SER A 74 18.73 3.12 9.01
C SER A 74 18.20 4.53 8.78
N GLY A 75 17.52 5.09 9.77
CA GLY A 75 16.96 6.45 9.71
C GLY A 75 15.63 6.57 8.96
N CYS A 76 15.07 5.45 8.48
CA CYS A 76 13.71 5.40 7.96
C CYS A 76 12.73 5.10 9.11
N ASN A 77 11.76 5.98 9.33
CA ASN A 77 10.66 5.80 10.25
C ASN A 77 9.42 5.38 9.46
N VAL A 78 9.05 4.10 9.60
CA VAL A 78 7.84 3.55 8.99
C VAL A 78 6.82 3.28 10.09
N THR A 79 5.62 3.84 10.04
CA THR A 79 4.54 3.59 11.00
C THR A 79 3.49 2.68 10.36
N ALA A 80 3.12 1.60 11.04
CA ALA A 80 2.05 0.72 10.59
C ALA A 80 0.71 1.20 11.16
N LEU A 81 -0.31 1.29 10.32
CA LEU A 81 -1.70 1.51 10.72
C LEU A 81 -2.49 0.27 10.27
N CYS A 82 -3.07 -0.45 11.22
CA CYS A 82 -3.82 -1.68 10.94
C CYS A 82 -5.31 -1.42 10.67
N ASP A 83 -5.74 -0.15 10.71
CA ASP A 83 -7.12 0.28 10.50
C ASP A 83 -7.15 1.65 9.79
N LEU A 84 -8.26 1.95 9.12
CA LEU A 84 -8.52 3.28 8.57
C LEU A 84 -8.89 4.21 9.73
N VAL A 85 -7.96 5.09 10.12
CA VAL A 85 -8.23 6.11 11.14
C VAL A 85 -9.33 7.06 10.63
N LEU A 86 -10.52 6.96 11.22
CA LEU A 86 -11.51 8.04 11.20
C LEU A 86 -11.16 8.99 12.35
N MET A 87 -10.93 10.26 12.05
CA MET A 87 -10.70 11.28 13.08
C MET A 87 -12.00 11.47 13.88
N GLU A 88 -11.92 11.50 15.22
CA GLU A 88 -13.07 11.61 16.16
C GLU A 88 -13.92 12.88 16.00
N ASN A 89 -13.48 13.82 15.17
CA ASN A 89 -14.06 15.12 14.92
C ASN A 89 -14.58 15.33 13.49
N GLY A 90 -14.51 14.33 12.59
CA GLY A 90 -15.13 14.39 11.26
C GLY A 90 -14.57 15.44 10.30
N GLU A 91 -13.52 16.18 10.68
CA GLU A 91 -12.89 17.20 9.84
C GLU A 91 -11.56 16.71 9.26
N VAL A 92 -11.45 16.80 7.93
CA VAL A 92 -10.21 16.56 7.18
C VAL A 92 -9.64 17.92 6.77
N ASP A 93 -8.55 18.35 7.41
CA ASP A 93 -7.78 19.49 6.91
C ASP A 93 -6.75 19.01 5.87
N THR A 94 -7.01 19.42 4.63
CA THR A 94 -6.16 19.23 3.46
C THR A 94 -5.70 20.61 3.04
N SER A 95 -4.39 20.87 2.89
CA SER A 95 -3.95 21.92 1.93
C SER A 95 -4.02 21.38 0.48
N THR A 96 -5.21 20.81 0.24
CA THR A 96 -6.14 20.76 -0.88
C THR A 96 -5.81 20.05 -2.17
N VAL A 97 -4.58 19.59 -2.38
CA VAL A 97 -4.27 18.62 -3.45
C VAL A 97 -3.14 17.69 -2.97
N ILE A 98 -3.50 16.60 -2.29
CA ILE A 98 -2.54 15.51 -2.03
C ILE A 98 -2.49 14.66 -3.31
N PRO A 99 -1.35 14.58 -4.01
CA PRO A 99 -1.24 13.73 -5.19
C PRO A 99 -1.38 12.26 -4.78
N LEU A 100 -2.31 11.56 -5.41
CA LEU A 100 -2.52 10.13 -5.23
C LEU A 100 -1.84 9.40 -6.38
N ILE A 101 -0.92 8.49 -6.05
CA ILE A 101 -0.37 7.56 -7.03
C ILE A 101 -1.13 6.24 -6.85
N ASP A 102 -1.88 5.84 -7.87
CA ASP A 102 -2.58 4.57 -7.91
C ASP A 102 -1.90 3.63 -8.91
N GLY A 103 -1.87 2.34 -8.59
CA GLY A 103 -1.23 1.35 -9.43
C GLY A 103 -1.87 -0.03 -9.25
N GLY A 104 -2.01 -0.75 -10.36
CA GLY A 104 -2.63 -2.07 -10.40
C GLY A 104 -1.84 -3.04 -11.27
N THR A 105 -1.94 -4.33 -10.97
CA THR A 105 -1.29 -5.41 -11.73
C THR A 105 -2.21 -6.62 -11.82
N GLU A 106 -2.29 -7.22 -13.00
CA GLU A 106 -2.99 -8.49 -13.25
C GLU A 106 -2.15 -9.35 -14.21
N GLY A 107 -1.62 -10.48 -13.71
CA GLY A 107 -0.69 -11.32 -14.47
C GLY A 107 0.53 -10.53 -14.94
N PHE A 108 0.73 -10.42 -16.26
CA PHE A 108 1.83 -9.67 -16.88
C PHE A 108 1.44 -8.24 -17.29
N LYS A 109 0.23 -7.79 -16.96
CA LYS A 109 -0.25 -6.44 -17.25
C LYS A 109 -0.23 -5.60 -15.97
N GLY A 110 -0.08 -4.30 -16.13
CA GLY A 110 -0.22 -3.36 -15.04
C GLY A 110 -0.41 -1.93 -15.53
N ASN A 111 -0.82 -1.06 -14.63
CA ASN A 111 -1.01 0.36 -14.87
C ASN A 111 -0.51 1.14 -13.65
N ALA A 112 -0.06 2.37 -13.90
CA ALA A 112 0.23 3.35 -12.86
C ALA A 112 -0.35 4.70 -13.29
N ARG A 113 -0.87 5.45 -12.33
CA ARG A 113 -1.50 6.75 -12.58
C ARG A 113 -1.20 7.70 -11.44
N VAL A 114 -1.09 8.98 -11.78
CA VAL A 114 -0.98 10.05 -10.80
C VAL A 114 -2.25 10.88 -10.89
N ILE A 115 -2.95 11.00 -9.77
CA ILE A 115 -4.17 11.76 -9.62
C ILE A 115 -3.84 12.99 -8.77
N TYR A 116 -4.01 14.16 -9.36
CA TYR A 116 -4.08 15.43 -8.65
C TYR A 116 -5.56 15.78 -8.45
N PRO A 117 -6.08 15.69 -7.22
CA PRO A 117 -7.46 16.09 -6.92
C PRO A 117 -7.80 17.44 -7.54
N LYS A 118 -8.96 17.52 -8.19
CA LYS A 118 -9.48 18.74 -8.87
C LYS A 118 -8.66 19.25 -10.07
N LEU A 119 -7.56 18.58 -10.46
CA LEU A 119 -6.70 18.98 -11.58
C LEU A 119 -6.59 17.91 -12.69
N SER A 120 -6.65 16.64 -12.33
CA SER A 120 -6.59 15.50 -13.28
C SER A 120 -7.80 14.57 -13.13
N ALA A 121 -7.98 13.65 -14.09
CA ALA A 121 -9.03 12.62 -14.02
C ALA A 121 -8.91 11.77 -12.74
N CYS A 122 -9.96 11.77 -11.91
CA CYS A 122 -10.05 10.94 -10.72
C CYS A 122 -10.34 9.48 -11.07
N ILE A 123 -10.40 8.61 -10.06
CA ILE A 123 -10.71 7.19 -10.27
C ILE A 123 -12.07 7.00 -10.98
N ASP A 124 -13.07 7.78 -10.56
CA ASP A 124 -14.44 7.74 -11.09
C ASP A 124 -14.51 8.15 -12.56
N CYS A 125 -13.70 9.15 -12.97
CA CYS A 125 -13.59 9.55 -14.37
C CYS A 125 -13.09 8.41 -15.28
N THR A 126 -12.42 7.41 -14.71
CA THR A 126 -11.75 6.33 -15.45
C THR A 126 -12.36 4.95 -15.22
N LEU A 127 -13.49 4.84 -14.51
CA LEU A 127 -14.09 3.55 -14.15
C LEU A 127 -14.39 2.66 -15.36
N ASN A 128 -14.76 3.28 -16.49
CA ASN A 128 -15.06 2.56 -17.73
C ASN A 128 -13.84 1.90 -18.39
N LEU A 129 -12.61 2.19 -17.92
CA LEU A 129 -11.38 1.56 -18.40
C LEU A 129 -11.09 0.22 -17.73
N PHE A 130 -11.72 -0.06 -16.58
CA PHE A 130 -11.56 -1.35 -15.92
C PHE A 130 -12.33 -2.42 -16.70
N PRO A 131 -11.73 -3.61 -16.91
CA PRO A 131 -12.44 -4.71 -17.53
C PRO A 131 -13.67 -5.07 -16.68
N PRO A 132 -14.75 -5.61 -17.28
CA PRO A 132 -15.86 -6.13 -16.50
C PRO A 132 -15.33 -7.16 -15.52
N GLN A 133 -15.68 -7.01 -14.24
CA GLN A 133 -15.31 -7.96 -13.20
C GLN A 133 -16.01 -9.29 -13.49
N VAL A 134 -15.34 -10.19 -14.20
CA VAL A 134 -15.70 -11.59 -14.21
C VAL A 134 -15.37 -12.11 -12.81
N ALA A 135 -16.40 -12.36 -12.00
CA ALA A 135 -16.23 -13.13 -10.78
C ALA A 135 -15.57 -14.46 -11.19
N ALA A 136 -14.27 -14.60 -10.93
CA ALA A 136 -13.65 -15.90 -10.97
C ALA A 136 -14.35 -16.72 -9.89
N CYS A 137 -15.26 -17.59 -10.30
CA CYS A 137 -15.93 -18.55 -9.44
C CYS A 137 -14.85 -19.48 -8.89
N PHE A 138 -14.18 -19.08 -7.81
CA PHE A 138 -13.54 -20.03 -6.93
C PHE A 138 -14.67 -20.72 -6.19
N SER A 139 -15.10 -21.85 -6.74
CA SER A 139 -15.92 -22.84 -6.06
C SER A 139 -15.16 -23.31 -4.81
N PHE A 140 -15.28 -22.59 -3.70
CA PHE A 140 -15.05 -23.15 -2.37
C PHE A 140 -16.25 -24.02 -2.02
N SER A 141 -16.32 -25.18 -2.67
CA SER A 141 -17.22 -26.24 -2.26
C SER A 141 -16.44 -27.21 -1.36
N HIS A 142 -16.70 -27.11 -0.05
CA HIS A 142 -16.46 -28.11 1.00
C HIS A 142 -15.03 -28.26 1.56
N VAL A 143 -14.68 -27.42 2.54
CA VAL A 143 -13.97 -27.86 3.76
C VAL A 143 -14.51 -27.05 4.95
N PHE A 144 -15.65 -27.48 5.48
CA PHE A 144 -16.01 -27.34 6.90
C PHE A 144 -16.03 -28.76 7.48
#